data_AF-A0A842LR97-F1
#
_entry.id   AF-A0A842LR97-F1
#
_cell.length_a   1.000
_cell.length_b   1.000
_cell.length_c   1.000
_cell.angle_alpha   90.00
_cell.angle_beta   90.00
_cell.angle_gamma   90.00
#
_symmetry.space_group_name_H-M   'P 1'
#
loop_
_entity.id
_entity.type
_entity.pdbx_description
1 polymer ?
#
loop_
_entity_poly.entity_id
_entity_poly.type
_entity_poly.pdbx_seq_one_letter_code
_entity_poly.pdbx_strand_id
1 'polypeptide(L)'
;IVKGNHDGGIEEISPDGIEIKDARGFRMGEVAFLHGHASPKEDIMSSRIIVTAHVHPVISFRERSGLRIFERVWVRMRAEREILILPAFNNICGGAEINSALLQESPVLRNFNLISKPEVYLLDGIKLEAELKNEL
;
A
#
# COMPACT_ATOMS: atom_id res chain seq x y z
N ILE A 1 -8.22 12.14 7.56
CA ILE A 1 -6.93 11.42 7.68
C ILE A 1 -7.18 10.09 8.39
N VAL A 2 -6.64 8.97 7.90
CA VAL A 2 -6.63 7.70 8.64
C VAL A 2 -5.32 7.59 9.39
N LYS A 3 -5.36 7.40 10.70
CA LYS A 3 -4.14 7.39 11.52
C LYS A 3 -3.20 6.25 11.14
N GLY A 4 -1.95 6.60 10.90
CA GLY A 4 -0.81 5.71 10.87
C GLY A 4 -0.18 5.53 12.25
N ASN A 5 0.80 4.62 12.32
CA ASN A 5 1.55 4.31 13.53
C ASN A 5 2.48 5.46 13.99
N HIS A 6 2.66 6.47 13.15
CA HIS A 6 3.46 7.66 13.44
C HIS A 6 2.60 8.90 13.79
N ASP A 7 1.27 8.80 13.71
CA ASP A 7 0.36 9.94 13.87
C ASP A 7 -0.13 10.09 15.32
N GLY A 8 0.77 9.88 16.29
CA GLY A 8 0.46 10.07 17.70
C GLY A 8 0.11 11.53 18.00
N GLY A 9 -1.03 11.76 18.67
CA GLY A 9 -1.48 13.12 19.03
C GLY A 9 -1.94 13.98 17.86
N ILE A 10 -2.12 13.42 16.65
CA ILE A 10 -2.50 14.21 15.46
C ILE A 10 -3.82 14.97 15.65
N GLU A 11 -4.73 14.45 16.47
CA GLU A 11 -6.00 15.08 16.80
C GLU A 11 -5.83 16.45 17.48
N GLU A 12 -4.74 16.64 18.23
CA GLU A 12 -4.49 17.87 19.00
C GLU A 12 -3.92 19.00 18.13
N ILE A 13 -3.33 18.65 16.99
CA ILE A 13 -2.64 19.59 16.08
C ILE A 13 -3.38 19.76 14.74
N SER A 14 -4.44 18.99 14.50
CA SER A 14 -5.17 19.05 13.25
C SER A 14 -5.98 20.33 13.14
N PRO A 15 -5.95 21.05 12.00
CA PRO A 15 -6.77 22.22 11.80
C PRO A 15 -8.26 21.86 11.67
N ASP A 16 -9.12 22.85 11.89
CA ASP A 16 -10.56 22.71 11.70
C ASP A 16 -10.90 22.20 10.29
N GLY A 17 -11.94 21.36 10.21
CA GLY A 17 -12.41 20.77 8.95
C GLY A 17 -11.67 19.49 8.54
N ILE A 18 -10.66 19.04 9.27
CA ILE A 18 -10.01 17.75 9.04
C ILE A 18 -10.62 16.68 9.95
N GLU A 19 -11.27 15.70 9.35
CA GLU A 19 -11.75 14.53 10.09
C GLU A 19 -10.62 13.52 10.29
N ILE A 20 -10.28 13.22 11.55
CA ILE A 20 -9.34 12.17 11.91
C ILE A 20 -10.10 10.87 12.15
N LYS A 21 -9.71 9.81 11.44
CA LYS A 21 -10.24 8.44 11.57
C LYS A 21 -9.21 7.58 12.30
N ASP A 22 -9.68 6.64 13.12
CA ASP A 22 -8.79 5.72 13.82
C ASP A 22 -7.98 4.81 12.86
N ALA A 23 -6.94 4.18 13.41
CA ALA A 23 -5.98 3.38 12.67
C ALA A 23 -6.57 2.16 11.95
N ARG A 24 -7.77 1.71 12.35
CA ARG A 24 -8.45 0.54 11.77
C ARG A 24 -9.23 0.90 10.49
N GLY A 25 -9.18 2.17 10.09
CA GLY A 25 -9.71 2.66 8.82
C GLY A 25 -11.18 3.09 8.86
N PHE A 26 -11.66 3.45 7.67
CA PHE A 26 -13.06 3.78 7.44
C PHE A 26 -13.49 3.38 6.04
N ARG A 27 -14.80 3.24 5.86
CA ARG A 27 -15.43 2.98 4.57
C ARG A 27 -16.18 4.22 4.07
N MET A 28 -16.06 4.48 2.77
CA MET A 28 -16.82 5.50 2.03
C MET A 28 -17.43 4.84 0.79
N GLY A 29 -18.73 4.56 0.84
CA GLY A 29 -19.41 3.81 -0.22
C GLY A 29 -18.78 2.42 -0.39
N GLU A 30 -18.38 2.07 -1.61
CA GLU A 30 -17.74 0.79 -1.91
C GLU A 30 -16.25 0.72 -1.58
N VAL A 31 -15.63 1.84 -1.19
CA VAL A 31 -14.18 1.95 -1.00
C VAL A 31 -13.84 2.04 0.49
N ALA A 32 -12.90 1.24 0.94
CA ALA A 32 -12.32 1.32 2.27
C ALA A 32 -10.92 1.94 2.21
N PHE A 33 -10.58 2.77 3.20
CA PHE A 33 -9.29 3.41 3.33
C PHE A 33 -8.64 3.01 4.65
N LEU A 34 -7.41 2.51 4.56
CA LEU A 34 -6.62 2.01 5.67
C LEU A 34 -5.22 2.62 5.60
N HIS A 35 -4.58 2.87 6.74
CA HIS A 35 -3.13 3.08 6.74
C HIS A 35 -2.42 1.76 6.44
N GLY A 36 -2.81 0.66 7.08
CA GLY A 36 -2.28 -0.67 6.79
C GLY A 36 -1.50 -1.34 7.93
N HIS A 37 -1.28 -0.64 9.05
CA HIS A 37 -0.53 -1.14 10.21
C HIS A 37 -1.42 -1.78 11.30
N ALA A 38 -2.73 -1.61 11.23
CA ALA A 38 -3.69 -2.12 12.21
C ALA A 38 -4.74 -3.01 11.53
N SER A 39 -5.32 -3.94 12.29
CA SER A 39 -6.39 -4.80 11.79
C SER A 39 -7.62 -3.97 11.43
N PRO A 40 -8.24 -4.22 10.26
CA PRO A 40 -9.37 -3.42 9.79
C PRO A 40 -10.60 -3.54 10.73
N LYS A 41 -11.50 -2.57 10.64
CA LYS A 41 -12.85 -2.70 11.21
C LYS A 41 -13.65 -3.75 10.44
N GLU A 42 -14.68 -4.30 11.07
CA GLU A 42 -15.55 -5.31 10.44
C GLU A 42 -16.29 -4.77 9.21
N ASP A 43 -16.69 -3.50 9.22
CA ASP A 43 -17.43 -2.87 8.11
C ASP A 43 -16.58 -2.71 6.84
N ILE A 44 -15.25 -2.64 6.97
CA ILE A 44 -14.29 -2.71 5.86
C ILE A 44 -14.49 -4.00 5.07
N MET A 45 -14.95 -5.08 5.73
CA MET A 45 -15.18 -6.34 5.07
C MET A 45 -16.31 -6.32 4.04
N SER A 46 -17.14 -5.29 4.05
CA SER A 46 -18.23 -5.09 3.10
C SER A 46 -17.84 -4.19 1.91
N SER A 47 -16.59 -3.73 1.83
CA SER A 47 -16.10 -2.90 0.71
C SER A 47 -15.74 -3.74 -0.52
N ARG A 48 -15.92 -3.16 -1.72
CA ARG A 48 -15.51 -3.75 -3.00
C ARG A 48 -14.05 -3.48 -3.33
N ILE A 49 -13.54 -2.34 -2.85
CA ILE A 49 -12.16 -1.89 -3.05
C ILE A 49 -11.58 -1.51 -1.69
N ILE A 50 -10.37 -1.98 -1.41
CA ILE A 50 -9.56 -1.56 -0.27
C ILE A 50 -8.37 -0.77 -0.78
N VAL A 51 -8.16 0.43 -0.23
CA VAL A 51 -6.96 1.23 -0.43
C VAL A 51 -6.16 1.21 0.87
N THR A 52 -4.90 0.79 0.80
CA THR A 52 -4.00 0.71 1.96
C THR A 52 -2.63 1.30 1.65
N ALA A 53 -1.90 1.73 2.68
CA ALA A 53 -0.56 2.27 2.57
C ALA A 53 0.43 1.45 3.43
N HIS A 54 1.27 2.12 4.21
CA HIS A 54 2.20 1.59 5.23
C HIS A 54 3.40 0.79 4.70
N VAL A 55 3.22 -0.07 3.70
CA VAL A 55 4.28 -0.95 3.20
C VAL A 55 5.31 -0.19 2.35
N HIS A 56 4.93 0.96 1.79
CA HIS A 56 5.77 1.78 0.91
C HIS A 56 6.38 0.95 -0.24
N PRO A 57 5.53 0.34 -1.10
CA PRO A 57 6.00 -0.55 -2.15
C PRO A 57 6.98 0.13 -3.11
N VAL A 58 8.13 -0.52 -3.32
CA VAL A 58 9.11 -0.16 -4.35
C VAL A 58 9.48 -1.37 -5.21
N ILE A 59 9.92 -1.13 -6.44
CA ILE A 59 10.63 -2.11 -7.25
C ILE A 59 12.10 -1.69 -7.36
N SER A 60 13.02 -2.67 -7.44
CA SER A 60 14.42 -2.38 -7.70
C SER A 60 14.84 -2.81 -9.10
N PHE A 61 15.63 -1.96 -9.75
CA PHE A 61 16.31 -2.25 -10.99
C PHE A 61 17.79 -2.41 -10.69
N ARG A 62 18.41 -3.45 -11.24
CA ARG A 62 19.85 -3.67 -11.13
C ARG A 62 20.50 -3.37 -12.47
N GLU A 63 21.45 -2.47 -12.46
CA GLU A 63 22.32 -2.23 -13.62
C GLU A 63 23.47 -3.25 -13.67
N ARG A 64 24.05 -3.44 -14.85
CA ARG A 64 25.30 -4.22 -15.06
C ARG A 64 26.45 -3.82 -14.14
N SER A 65 26.51 -2.55 -13.75
CA SER A 65 27.50 -1.98 -12.83
C SER A 65 27.36 -2.51 -11.40
N GLY A 66 26.22 -3.14 -11.07
CA GLY A 66 25.86 -3.59 -9.73
C GLY A 66 25.02 -2.56 -8.95
N LEU A 67 24.83 -1.35 -9.48
CA LEU A 67 23.97 -0.33 -8.88
C LEU A 67 22.52 -0.81 -8.81
N ARG A 68 21.85 -0.57 -7.68
CA ARG A 68 20.41 -0.80 -7.51
C ARG A 68 19.69 0.54 -7.44
N ILE A 69 18.73 0.74 -8.33
CA ILE A 69 17.84 1.90 -8.37
C ILE A 69 16.48 1.44 -7.86
N PHE A 70 15.86 2.22 -6.98
CA PHE A 70 14.57 1.89 -6.39
C PHE A 70 13.51 2.89 -6.87
N GLU A 71 12.41 2.38 -7.40
CA GLU A 71 11.29 3.17 -7.87
C GLU A 71 10.03 2.88 -7.05
N ARG A 72 9.33 3.94 -6.63
CA ARG A 72 8.03 3.83 -5.95
C ARG A 72 6.96 3.37 -6.94
N VAL A 73 6.10 2.48 -6.49
CA VAL A 73 5.10 1.86 -7.36
C VAL A 73 3.75 1.72 -6.67
N TRP A 74 2.70 1.65 -7.48
CA TRP A 74 1.39 1.20 -7.06
C TRP A 74 1.32 -0.32 -7.19
N VAL A 75 0.61 -0.97 -6.27
CA VAL A 75 0.35 -2.41 -6.37
C VAL A 75 -1.14 -2.66 -6.36
N ARG A 76 -1.63 -3.37 -7.38
CA ARG A 76 -3.02 -3.83 -7.43
C ARG A 76 -3.05 -5.34 -7.23
N MET A 77 -3.83 -5.78 -6.26
CA MET A 77 -3.99 -7.18 -5.90
C MET A 77 -5.46 -7.56 -6.01
N ARG A 78 -5.72 -8.83 -6.31
CA ARG A 78 -7.06 -9.39 -6.38
C ARG A 78 -7.21 -10.50 -5.35
N ALA A 79 -8.22 -10.37 -4.50
CA ALA A 79 -8.69 -11.37 -3.54
C ALA A 79 -10.21 -11.54 -3.72
N GLU A 80 -10.98 -11.74 -2.65
CA GLU A 80 -12.46 -11.62 -2.71
C GLU A 80 -12.92 -10.19 -3.08
N ARG A 81 -11.98 -9.23 -3.09
CA ARG A 81 -12.14 -7.82 -3.45
C ARG A 81 -10.86 -7.29 -4.09
N GLU A 82 -10.93 -6.07 -4.61
CA GLU A 82 -9.76 -5.37 -5.12
C GLU A 82 -8.99 -4.69 -3.99
N ILE A 83 -7.66 -4.80 -4.01
CA ILE A 83 -6.79 -4.16 -3.02
C ILE A 83 -5.76 -3.31 -3.78
N LEU A 84 -5.67 -2.04 -3.45
CA LEU A 84 -4.70 -1.09 -3.97
C LEU A 84 -3.75 -0.67 -2.86
N ILE A 85 -2.45 -0.87 -3.06
CA ILE A 85 -1.41 -0.41 -2.16
C ILE A 85 -0.80 0.87 -2.73
N LEU A 86 -0.88 1.93 -1.94
CA LEU A 86 -0.34 3.23 -2.28
C LEU A 86 1.20 3.25 -2.11
N PRO A 87 1.95 3.86 -3.04
CA PRO A 87 3.33 4.22 -2.79
C PRO A 87 3.42 5.25 -1.65
N ALA A 88 4.58 5.37 -1.03
CA ALA A 88 4.85 6.51 -0.17
C ALA A 88 4.68 7.82 -0.96
N PHE A 89 4.16 8.88 -0.35
CA PHE A 89 3.91 10.15 -1.05
C PHE A 89 5.20 10.85 -1.50
N ASN A 90 6.28 10.72 -0.72
CA ASN A 90 7.55 11.41 -0.94
C ASN A 90 8.73 10.42 -1.01
N ASN A 91 9.91 10.94 -1.40
CA ASN A 91 11.15 10.16 -1.57
C ASN A 91 11.97 10.00 -0.26
N ILE A 92 11.55 10.63 0.84
CA ILE A 92 12.24 10.57 2.14
C ILE A 92 11.85 9.30 2.89
N CYS A 93 10.61 8.85 2.69
CA CYS A 93 10.15 7.56 3.17
C CYS A 93 10.89 6.44 2.44
N GLY A 94 11.57 5.58 3.20
CA GLY A 94 12.12 4.34 2.66
C GLY A 94 11.04 3.47 2.02
N GLY A 95 11.46 2.55 1.16
CA GLY A 95 10.59 1.64 0.45
C GLY A 95 10.87 0.19 0.79
N ALA A 96 9.85 -0.64 0.69
CA ALA A 96 9.99 -2.07 0.82
C ALA A 96 9.88 -2.72 -0.56
N GLU A 97 10.96 -3.39 -0.96
CA GLU A 97 11.04 -4.07 -2.25
C GLU A 97 9.92 -5.11 -2.35
N ILE A 98 9.07 -4.96 -3.37
CA ILE A 98 7.95 -5.87 -3.54
C ILE A 98 8.48 -7.26 -3.84
N ASN A 99 8.32 -8.13 -2.86
CA ASN A 99 8.31 -9.58 -3.05
C ASN A 99 7.08 -10.13 -2.33
N SER A 100 6.62 -11.31 -2.74
CA SER A 100 5.38 -11.91 -2.23
C SER A 100 5.37 -12.15 -0.72
N ALA A 101 6.55 -12.31 -0.08
CA ALA A 101 6.66 -12.51 1.36
C ALA A 101 6.46 -11.20 2.14
N LEU A 102 7.03 -10.10 1.66
CA LEU A 102 7.03 -8.82 2.35
C LEU A 102 5.67 -8.11 2.30
N LEU A 103 4.87 -8.34 1.25
CA LEU A 103 3.48 -7.87 1.22
C LEU A 103 2.64 -8.48 2.36
N GLN A 104 2.97 -9.69 2.83
CA GLN A 104 2.26 -10.31 3.95
C GLN A 104 2.71 -9.80 5.33
N GLU A 105 3.68 -8.89 5.42
CA GLU A 105 4.02 -8.23 6.69
C GLU A 105 2.90 -7.27 7.15
N SER A 106 2.10 -6.73 6.22
CA SER A 106 0.97 -5.86 6.57
C SER A 106 -0.13 -6.63 7.30
N PRO A 107 -0.54 -6.20 8.51
CA PRO A 107 -1.68 -6.78 9.21
C PRO A 107 -2.97 -6.76 8.39
N VAL A 108 -3.16 -5.77 7.51
CA VAL A 108 -4.31 -5.73 6.60
C VAL A 108 -4.24 -6.86 5.59
N LEU A 109 -3.10 -7.02 4.91
CA LEU A 109 -2.95 -7.98 3.80
C LEU A 109 -3.03 -9.45 4.26
N ARG A 110 -2.68 -9.75 5.52
CA ARG A 110 -2.84 -11.08 6.13
C ARG A 110 -4.29 -11.56 6.21
N ASN A 111 -5.27 -10.67 6.10
CA ASN A 111 -6.69 -11.03 6.16
C ASN A 111 -7.27 -11.45 4.80
N PHE A 112 -6.48 -11.44 3.73
CA PHE A 112 -6.97 -11.66 2.36
C PHE A 112 -6.21 -12.78 1.66
N ASN A 113 -6.97 -13.68 1.04
CA ASN A 113 -6.41 -14.73 0.20
C ASN A 113 -6.29 -14.23 -1.25
N LEU A 114 -5.06 -14.12 -1.74
CA LEU A 114 -4.82 -13.66 -3.11
C LEU A 114 -5.23 -14.70 -4.12
N ILE A 115 -5.98 -14.27 -5.15
CA ILE A 115 -6.47 -15.14 -6.22
C ILE A 115 -5.73 -14.94 -7.55
N SER A 116 -4.86 -13.94 -7.63
CA SER A 116 -3.99 -13.70 -8.78
C SER A 116 -2.64 -13.11 -8.37
N LYS A 117 -1.68 -13.11 -9.31
CA LYS A 117 -0.42 -12.37 -9.12
C LYS A 117 -0.74 -10.86 -8.96
N PRO A 118 -0.01 -10.15 -8.09
CA PRO A 118 -0.09 -8.69 -8.01
C PRO A 118 0.32 -8.04 -9.34
N GLU A 119 -0.38 -6.97 -9.70
CA GLU A 119 0.00 -6.08 -10.78
C GLU A 119 0.75 -4.87 -10.19
N VAL A 120 1.83 -4.44 -10.83
CA VAL A 120 2.68 -3.35 -10.37
C VAL A 120 2.69 -2.24 -11.41
N TYR A 121 2.54 -1.00 -10.96
CA TYR A 121 2.52 0.17 -11.83
C TYR A 121 3.49 1.24 -11.32
N LEU A 122 4.25 1.86 -12.22
CA LEU A 122 5.05 3.06 -11.91
C LEU A 122 4.13 4.24 -11.56
N LEU A 123 4.71 5.31 -10.99
CA LEU A 123 3.96 6.50 -10.59
C LEU A 123 3.26 7.21 -11.76
N ASP A 124 3.76 7.05 -12.98
CA ASP A 124 3.18 7.58 -14.21
C ASP A 124 2.08 6.69 -14.81
N GLY A 125 1.77 5.56 -14.17
CA GLY A 125 0.73 4.62 -14.59
C GLY A 125 1.21 3.52 -15.55
N ILE A 126 2.51 3.48 -15.89
CA ILE A 126 3.05 2.38 -16.70
C ILE A 126 2.97 1.08 -15.89
N LYS A 127 2.27 0.09 -16.44
CA LYS A 127 2.22 -1.26 -15.89
C LYS A 127 3.55 -1.97 -16.16
N LEU A 128 4.16 -2.50 -15.11
CA LEU A 128 5.34 -3.36 -15.23
C LEU A 128 4.88 -4.79 -15.53
N GLU A 129 5.32 -5.33 -16.65
CA GLU A 129 5.11 -6.75 -16.95
C GLU A 129 6.00 -7.60 -16.03
N ALA A 130 5.46 -8.74 -15.57
CA ALA A 130 6.09 -9.63 -14.59
C ALA A 130 7.38 -10.32 -15.10
N GLU A 131 7.92 -9.88 -16.24
CA GLU A 131 9.18 -10.32 -16.85
C GLU A 131 10.32 -9.32 -16.69
N LEU A 132 10.31 -8.46 -15.66
CA LEU A 132 11.55 -7.87 -15.18
C LEU A 132 12.35 -8.96 -14.45
N LYS A 133 12.91 -9.88 -15.24
CA LYS A 133 14.12 -10.60 -14.85
C LYS A 133 15.14 -9.52 -14.50
N ASN A 134 15.78 -9.71 -13.36
CA ASN A 134 16.73 -8.81 -12.71
C ASN A 134 18.01 -8.53 -13.52
N GLU A 135 17.93 -8.35 -14.84
CA GLU A 135 19.07 -8.19 -15.73
C GLU A 135 18.74 -7.23 -16.88
N LEU A 136 19.24 -6.00 -16.78
CA LEU A 136 19.55 -5.14 -17.92
C LEU A 136 21.06 -4.95 -18.01
#